data_AF-A0A2M7B8P7-F1
#
_entry.id   AF-A0A2M7B8P7-F1
#
_cell.length_a   1.000
_cell.length_b   1.000
_cell.length_c   1.000
_cell.angle_alpha   90.00
_cell.angle_beta   90.00
_cell.angle_gamma   90.00
#
_symmetry.space_group_name_H-M   'P 1'
#
loop_
_entity.id
_entity.type
_entity.pdbx_description
1 polymer ?
#
loop_
_entity_poly.entity_id
_entity_poly.type
_entity_poly.pdbx_seq_one_letter_code
_entity_poly.pdbx_strand_id
1 'polypeptide(L)'
;AKDYLIGFSQMYLESSSAVASFLSRQWIMKNKIEPFPKIVKKIQAVTAQDVQEVAQEIFVNKGLNLAIVGPHQDMEEEFLKILKI
;
A
#
# COMPACT_ATOMS: atom_id res chain seq x y z
N ALA A 1 10.23 6.35 -7.61
CA ALA A 1 9.15 5.55 -6.97
C ALA A 1 9.07 4.14 -7.53
N LYS A 2 8.81 3.95 -8.84
CA LYS A 2 8.71 2.61 -9.45
C LYS A 2 9.98 1.77 -9.29
N ASP A 3 11.15 2.33 -9.61
CA ASP A 3 12.42 1.58 -9.50
C ASP A 3 12.74 1.19 -8.05
N TYR A 4 12.39 2.06 -7.10
CA TYR A 4 12.50 1.75 -5.68
C TYR A 4 11.61 0.56 -5.29
N LEU A 5 10.34 0.55 -5.70
CA LEU A 5 9.42 -0.56 -5.42
C LEU A 5 9.92 -1.88 -6.02
N ILE A 6 10.42 -1.84 -7.25
CA ILE A 6 10.96 -3.02 -7.94
C ILE A 6 12.22 -3.52 -7.23
N GLY A 7 13.19 -2.64 -6.97
CA GLY A 7 14.45 -2.99 -6.31
C GLY A 7 14.23 -3.53 -4.89
N PHE A 8 13.42 -2.84 -4.08
CA PHE A 8 13.07 -3.28 -2.73
C PHE A 8 12.38 -4.65 -2.73
N SER A 9 11.41 -4.86 -3.63
CA SER A 9 10.72 -6.14 -3.74
C SER A 9 11.65 -7.28 -4.15
N GLN A 10 12.64 -7.00 -5.00
CA GLN A 10 13.61 -8.01 -5.42
C GLN A 10 14.55 -8.41 -4.29
N MET A 11 15.05 -7.43 -3.52
CA MET A 11 15.85 -7.70 -2.31
C MET A 11 15.06 -8.50 -1.25
N TYR A 12 13.76 -8.24 -1.12
CA TYR A 12 12.91 -8.99 -0.20
C TYR A 12 12.78 -10.48 -0.57
N LEU A 13 12.95 -10.84 -1.85
CA LEU A 13 12.76 -12.20 -2.37
C LEU A 13 14.06 -13.02 -2.44
N GLU A 14 15.02 -12.74 -1.57
CA GLU A 14 16.34 -13.40 -1.58
C GLU A 14 16.38 -14.73 -0.82
N SER A 15 15.48 -14.94 0.15
CA SER A 15 15.41 -16.18 0.94
C SER A 15 14.26 -17.08 0.52
N SER A 16 14.43 -18.40 0.66
CA SER A 16 13.39 -19.38 0.33
C SER A 16 12.11 -19.19 1.16
N SER A 17 12.24 -18.77 2.43
CA SER A 17 11.09 -18.46 3.29
C SER A 17 10.34 -17.21 2.85
N ALA A 18 11.04 -16.18 2.38
CA ALA A 18 10.41 -14.98 1.82
C ALA A 18 9.68 -15.29 0.51
N VAL A 19 10.30 -16.11 -0.37
CA VAL A 19 9.67 -16.58 -1.61
C VAL A 19 8.42 -17.41 -1.30
N ALA A 20 8.51 -18.38 -0.38
CA ALA A 20 7.35 -19.19 0.03
C ALA A 20 6.22 -18.31 0.58
N SER A 21 6.54 -17.34 1.45
CA SER A 21 5.56 -16.40 1.99
C SER A 21 4.91 -15.54 0.91
N PHE A 22 5.69 -15.07 -0.06
CA PHE A 22 5.20 -14.30 -1.19
C PHE A 22 4.23 -15.10 -2.06
N LEU A 23 4.59 -16.33 -2.44
CA LEU A 23 3.76 -17.22 -3.25
C LEU A 23 2.47 -17.62 -2.52
N SER A 24 2.58 -18.01 -1.25
CA SER A 24 1.44 -18.41 -0.43
C SER A 24 0.45 -17.27 -0.24
N ARG A 25 0.93 -16.04 0.02
CA ARG A 25 0.04 -14.85 0.11
C ARG A 25 -0.71 -14.60 -1.19
N GLN A 26 -0.07 -14.75 -2.34
CA GLN A 26 -0.75 -14.61 -3.64
C GLN A 26 -1.83 -15.68 -3.82
N TRP A 27 -1.51 -16.94 -3.52
CA TRP A 27 -2.46 -18.04 -3.62
C TRP A 27 -3.66 -17.84 -2.69
N ILE A 28 -3.43 -17.55 -1.40
CA ILE A 28 -4.51 -17.41 -0.41
C ILE A 28 -5.43 -16.22 -0.75
N MET A 29 -4.87 -15.07 -1.14
CA MET A 29 -5.66 -13.85 -1.34
C MET A 29 -6.28 -13.74 -2.73
N LYS A 30 -5.66 -14.34 -3.75
CA LYS A 30 -6.01 -14.12 -5.16
C LYS A 30 -6.32 -15.41 -5.92
N ASN A 31 -6.16 -16.58 -5.27
CA ASN A 31 -6.28 -17.91 -5.87
C ASN A 31 -5.43 -18.07 -7.16
N LYS A 32 -4.31 -17.35 -7.24
CA LYS A 32 -3.40 -17.35 -8.39
C LYS A 32 -2.00 -16.90 -7.96
N ILE A 33 -0.99 -17.49 -8.60
CA ILE A 33 0.40 -17.06 -8.44
C ILE A 33 0.81 -16.30 -9.69
N GLU A 34 1.27 -15.06 -9.51
CA GLU A 34 1.84 -14.27 -10.59
C GLU A 34 3.37 -14.19 -10.45
N PRO A 35 4.14 -14.51 -11.50
CA PRO A 35 5.61 -14.40 -11.47
C PRO A 35 6.06 -12.95 -11.26
N PHE A 36 7.14 -12.76 -10.50
CA PHE A 36 7.69 -11.44 -10.21
C PHE A 36 7.95 -10.59 -11.48
N PRO A 37 8.52 -11.11 -12.59
CA PRO A 37 8.70 -10.32 -13.82
C PRO A 37 7.40 -9.77 -14.41
N LYS A 38 6.26 -10.47 -14.25
CA LYS A 38 4.96 -9.99 -14.72
C LYS A 38 4.42 -8.86 -13.82
N ILE A 39 4.71 -8.92 -12.52
CA ILE A 39 4.40 -7.84 -11.58
C ILE A 39 5.24 -6.60 -11.90
N VAL A 40 6.53 -6.75 -12.21
CA VAL A 40 7.41 -5.65 -12.64
C VAL A 40 6.84 -4.94 -13.88
N LYS A 41 6.39 -5.69 -14.90
CA LYS A 41 5.75 -5.10 -16.09
C LYS A 41 4.51 -4.28 -15.74
N LYS A 42 3.68 -4.75 -14.80
CA LYS A 42 2.50 -3.99 -14.35
C LYS A 42 2.89 -2.70 -13.62
N ILE A 43 3.89 -2.75 -12.74
CA ILE A 43 4.40 -1.55 -12.05
C ILE A 43 4.94 -0.53 -13.06
N GLN A 44 5.68 -0.99 -14.06
CA GLN A 44 6.21 -0.14 -15.11
C GLN A 44 5.13 0.50 -15.97
N ALA A 45 4.03 -0.21 -16.23
CA ALA A 45 2.91 0.28 -17.05
C ALA A 45 2.08 1.41 -16.40
N VAL A 46 2.12 1.56 -15.07
CA VAL A 46 1.34 2.60 -14.35
C VAL A 46 1.71 4.01 -14.83
N THR A 47 0.74 4.82 -15.22
CA THR A 47 0.95 6.20 -15.66
C THR A 47 0.76 7.20 -14.53
N ALA A 48 1.13 8.46 -14.75
CA ALA A 48 0.83 9.54 -13.80
C ALA A 48 -0.69 9.77 -13.67
N GLN A 49 -1.44 9.57 -14.77
CA GLN A 49 -2.89 9.69 -14.77
C GLN A 49 -3.53 8.61 -13.89
N ASP A 50 -3.10 7.34 -14.01
CA ASP A 50 -3.60 6.25 -13.15
C ASP A 50 -3.39 6.56 -11.66
N VAL A 51 -2.25 7.18 -11.32
CA VAL A 51 -1.96 7.60 -9.94
C VAL A 51 -2.91 8.71 -9.50
N GLN A 52 -3.19 9.69 -10.36
CA GLN A 52 -4.11 10.78 -10.05
C GLN A 52 -5.55 10.28 -9.89
N GLU A 53 -6.02 9.37 -10.74
CA GLU A 53 -7.35 8.77 -10.65
C GLU A 53 -7.52 8.03 -9.31
N VAL A 54 -6.58 7.16 -8.95
CA VAL A 54 -6.61 6.46 -7.66
C VAL A 54 -6.49 7.41 -6.47
N ALA A 55 -5.69 8.49 -6.59
CA ALA A 55 -5.59 9.49 -5.54
C ALA A 55 -6.94 10.20 -5.29
N GLN A 56 -7.69 10.52 -6.34
CA GLN A 56 -9.02 11.13 -6.22
C GLN A 56 -10.05 10.18 -5.58
N GLU A 57 -9.90 8.87 -5.77
CA GLU A 57 -10.75 7.86 -5.13
C GLU A 57 -10.42 7.65 -3.65
N ILE A 58 -9.13 7.69 -3.28
CA ILE A 58 -8.66 7.34 -1.93
C ILE A 58 -8.65 8.54 -0.98
N PHE A 59 -8.19 9.71 -1.44
CA PHE A 59 -8.05 10.90 -0.57
C PHE A 59 -9.38 11.65 -0.45
N VAL A 60 -10.33 11.01 0.22
CA VAL A 60 -11.67 11.54 0.48
C VAL A 60 -11.98 11.51 1.98
N ASN A 61 -12.90 12.37 2.41
CA ASN A 61 -13.34 12.43 3.83
C ASN A 61 -14.05 11.15 4.32
N LYS A 62 -14.55 10.34 3.39
CA LYS A 62 -15.25 9.10 3.72
C LYS A 62 -14.27 8.04 4.20
N GLY A 63 -14.44 7.56 5.44
CA GLY A 63 -13.65 6.47 6.00
C GLY A 63 -12.32 6.91 6.63
N LEU A 64 -12.15 8.21 6.92
CA LEU A 64 -11.03 8.69 7.74
C LEU A 64 -11.14 8.14 9.16
N ASN A 65 -10.02 7.62 9.67
CA ASN A 65 -9.90 7.11 11.04
C ASN A 65 -8.63 7.70 11.65
N LEU A 66 -8.70 8.13 12.91
CA LEU A 66 -7.58 8.74 13.64
C LEU A 66 -7.32 7.96 14.92
N ALA A 67 -6.07 7.57 15.15
CA ALA A 67 -5.61 6.94 16.38
C ALA A 67 -4.47 7.75 16.98
N ILE A 68 -4.61 8.16 18.23
CA ILE A 68 -3.63 9.00 18.96
C ILE A 68 -3.30 8.28 20.26
N VAL A 69 -2.01 8.18 20.56
CA VAL A 69 -1.50 7.53 21.79
C VAL A 69 -0.64 8.54 22.54
N GLY A 70 -1.07 8.90 23.74
CA GLY A 70 -0.39 9.90 24.57
C GLY A 70 -1.35 10.62 25.53
N PRO A 71 -0.85 11.53 26.38
CA PRO A 71 -1.64 12.24 27.38
C PRO A 71 -2.43 13.41 26.74
N HIS A 72 -3.41 13.08 25.89
CA HIS A 72 -4.21 14.07 25.13
C HIS A 72 -5.71 13.90 25.35
N GLN A 73 -6.10 13.54 26.57
CA GLN A 73 -7.47 13.16 26.94
C GLN A 73 -8.50 14.27 26.68
N ASP A 74 -8.09 15.54 26.78
CA ASP A 74 -8.98 16.69 26.61
C ASP A 74 -8.90 17.34 25.22
N MET A 75 -8.21 16.71 24.25
CA MET A 75 -7.93 17.30 22.93
C MET A 75 -8.75 16.68 21.78
N GLU A 76 -9.76 15.87 22.10
CA GLU A 76 -10.53 15.12 21.10
C GLU A 76 -11.17 16.05 20.06
N GLU A 77 -11.75 17.17 20.48
CA GLU A 77 -12.39 18.11 19.56
C GLU A 77 -11.42 18.77 18.58
N GLU A 78 -10.21 19.13 19.02
CA GLU A 78 -9.15 19.68 18.18
C GLU A 78 -8.71 18.65 17.13
N PHE A 79 -8.61 17.39 17.52
CA PHE A 79 -8.21 16.32 16.61
C PHE A 79 -9.29 15.99 15.59
N LEU A 80 -10.57 16.02 15.98
CA LEU A 80 -11.67 15.84 15.03
C LEU A 80 -11.75 16.99 14.01
N LYS A 81 -11.40 18.23 14.41
CA LYS A 81 -11.38 19.40 13.49
C LYS A 81 -10.35 19.27 12.37
N ILE A 82 -9.25 18.54 12.60
CA ILE A 82 -8.19 18.31 11.61
C ILE A 82 -8.39 17.01 10.81
N LEU A 83 -9.34 16.15 11.18
CA LEU A 83 -9.63 14.89 10.48
C LEU A 83 -10.48 15.16 9.23
N LYS A 84 -9.88 15.84 8.26
CA LYS A 84 -10.48 16.14 6.97
C LYS A 84 -9.43 16.31 5.88
N ILE A 85 -9.80 15.99 4.65
CA ILE A 85 -9.01 16.20 3.42
C ILE A 85 -9.76 17.16 2.51
#